data_AF-A0A7J4E437-F1
#
_entry.id   AF-A0A7J4E437-F1
#
_cell.length_a   1.000
_cell.length_b   1.000
_cell.length_c   1.000
_cell.angle_alpha   90.00
_cell.angle_beta   90.00
_cell.angle_gamma   90.00
#
_symmetry.space_group_name_H-M   'P 1'
#
loop_
_entity.id
_entity.type
_entity.pdbx_description
1 polymer ?
#
loop_
_entity_poly.entity_id
_entity_poly.type
_entity_poly.pdbx_seq_one_letter_code
_entity_poly.pdbx_strand_id
1 'polypeptide(L)' 'MPKKEEAFNEISDAIQSFEEEKLFSAVKKALGMGIDPSEVIESGIAKGLKV' A
#
# COMPACT_ATOMS: atom_id res chain seq x y z
N MET A 1 2.30 -9.58 11.16
CA MET A 1 0.82 -9.62 11.26
C MET A 1 0.27 -9.71 9.85
N PRO A 2 -0.42 -10.80 9.47
CA PRO A 2 -0.85 -11.04 8.09
C PRO A 2 -1.64 -9.86 7.47
N LYS A 3 -2.43 -9.15 8.28
CA LYS A 3 -3.20 -7.97 7.85
C LYS A 3 -2.36 -6.78 7.37
N LYS A 4 -1.15 -6.58 7.90
CA LYS A 4 -0.26 -5.48 7.46
C LYS A 4 0.30 -5.77 6.06
N GLU A 5 0.69 -7.01 5.84
CA GLU A 5 1.27 -7.45 4.57
C GLU A 5 0.24 -7.46 3.44
N GLU A 6 -1.00 -7.84 3.73
CA GLU A 6 -2.14 -7.68 2.80
C GLU A 6 -2.34 -6.22 2.38
N ALA A 7 -2.28 -5.27 3.32
CA ALA A 7 -2.42 -3.85 3.00
C ALA A 7 -1.27 -3.34 2.10
N PHE A 8 -0.05 -3.79 2.32
CA PHE A 8 1.09 -3.43 1.48
C PHE A 8 1.00 -4.04 0.08
N ASN A 9 0.52 -5.26 -0.05
CA ASN A 9 0.30 -5.90 -1.35
C ASN A 9 -0.82 -5.19 -2.11
N GLU A 10 -1.93 -4.85 -1.46
CA GLU A 10 -3.03 -4.08 -2.09
C GLU A 10 -2.54 -2.73 -2.66
N ILE A 11 -1.66 -2.04 -1.93
CA ILE A 11 -1.01 -0.80 -2.40
C ILE A 11 -0.08 -1.06 -3.59
N SER A 12 0.76 -2.11 -3.49
CA SER A 12 1.72 -2.46 -4.55
C SER A 12 1.00 -2.83 -5.85
N ASP A 13 -0.05 -3.64 -5.76
CA ASP A 13 -0.84 -4.11 -6.89
C ASP A 13 -1.56 -2.94 -7.58
N ALA A 14 -2.09 -1.99 -6.81
CA ALA A 14 -2.72 -0.78 -7.35
C ALA A 14 -1.74 0.12 -8.12
N ILE A 15 -0.49 0.22 -7.66
CA ILE A 15 0.58 0.93 -8.37
C ILE A 15 0.91 0.23 -9.68
N GLN A 16 1.13 -1.09 -9.63
CA GLN A 16 1.51 -1.88 -10.81
C GLN A 16 0.39 -1.90 -11.86
N SER A 17 -0.86 -1.78 -11.42
CA SER A 17 -2.04 -1.73 -12.28
C SER A 17 -2.40 -0.31 -12.74
N PHE A 18 -1.66 0.72 -12.30
CA PHE A 18 -1.93 2.14 -12.58
C PHE A 18 -3.35 2.59 -12.19
N GLU A 19 -3.92 2.00 -11.13
CA GLU A 19 -5.27 2.31 -10.66
C GLU A 19 -5.22 3.31 -9.49
N GLU A 20 -5.18 4.60 -9.83
CA GLU A 20 -5.02 5.72 -8.88
C GLU A 20 -6.07 5.71 -7.75
N GLU A 21 -7.34 5.51 -8.08
CA GLU A 21 -8.41 5.48 -7.07
C GLU A 21 -8.23 4.33 -6.07
N LYS A 22 -7.78 3.16 -6.55
CA LYS A 22 -7.52 2.00 -5.68
C LYS A 22 -6.31 2.26 -4.80
N LEU A 23 -5.26 2.90 -5.33
CA LEU A 23 -4.10 3.29 -4.54
C LEU A 23 -4.49 4.21 -3.38
N PHE A 24 -5.27 5.25 -3.64
CA PHE A 24 -5.72 6.16 -2.59
C PHE A 24 -6.59 5.46 -1.53
N SER A 25 -7.47 4.55 -1.96
CA SER A 25 -8.30 3.77 -1.04
C SER A 25 -7.45 2.86 -0.15
N ALA A 26 -6.51 2.13 -0.74
CA ALA A 26 -5.62 1.21 -0.05
C ALA A 26 -4.69 1.94 0.96
N VAL A 27 -4.16 3.10 0.58
CA VAL A 27 -3.35 3.94 1.49
C VAL A 27 -4.20 4.46 2.66
N LYS A 28 -5.40 4.98 2.41
CA LYS A 28 -6.30 5.43 3.49
C LYS A 28 -6.66 4.29 4.45
N LYS A 29 -6.93 3.10 3.91
CA LYS A 29 -7.20 1.89 4.69
C LYS A 29 -6.00 1.52 5.56
N ALA A 30 -4.79 1.50 5.01
CA ALA A 30 -3.57 1.22 5.75
C ALA A 30 -3.33 2.20 6.91
N LEU A 31 -3.51 3.50 6.65
CA LEU A 31 -3.41 4.53 7.69
C LEU A 31 -4.52 4.37 8.76
N GLY A 32 -5.75 4.05 8.35
CA GLY A 32 -6.86 3.77 9.27
C GLY A 32 -6.65 2.53 10.14
N MET A 33 -5.77 1.62 9.73
CA MET A 33 -5.32 0.46 10.53
C MET A 33 -4.21 0.81 11.53
N GLY A 34 -3.77 2.08 11.58
CA GLY A 34 -2.67 2.53 12.43
C GLY A 34 -1.29 2.10 11.92
N ILE A 35 -1.17 1.77 10.63
CA ILE A 35 0.13 1.49 10.01
C ILE A 35 0.89 2.81 9.87
N ASP A 36 2.17 2.79 10.24
CA ASP A 36 3.03 3.96 10.16
C ASP A 36 3.17 4.44 8.70
N PRO A 37 3.06 5.75 8.40
CA PRO A 37 3.21 6.27 7.05
C PRO A 37 4.54 5.91 6.37
N SER A 38 5.64 5.84 7.12
CA SER A 38 6.94 5.44 6.56
C SER A 38 6.92 3.98 6.12
N GLU A 39 6.25 3.09 6.87
CA GLU A 39 6.05 1.71 6.44
C GLU A 39 5.19 1.63 5.16
N VAL A 40 4.14 2.44 5.04
CA VAL A 40 3.29 2.51 3.84
C VAL A 40 4.12 2.92 2.61
N ILE A 41 5.01 3.89 2.77
CA ILE A 41 5.91 4.35 1.70
C ILE A 41 6.91 3.26 1.32
N GLU A 42 7.62 2.68 2.29
CA GLU A 42 8.71 1.73 2.00
C GLU A 42 8.21 0.35 1.56
N SER A 43 7.20 -0.18 2.25
CA SER A 43 6.73 -1.56 2.06
C SER A 43 5.54 -1.67 1.10
N GLY A 44 4.80 -0.58 0.87
CA GLY A 44 3.74 -0.52 -0.13
C GLY A 44 4.20 0.19 -1.40
N ILE A 45 4.42 1.51 -1.32
CA ILE A 45 4.65 2.33 -2.52
C ILE A 45 5.96 1.99 -3.23
N ALA A 46 7.08 2.04 -2.50
CA ALA A 46 8.40 1.76 -3.06
C ALA A 46 8.52 0.30 -3.52
N LYS A 47 7.81 -0.64 -2.86
CA LYS A 47 7.71 -2.03 -3.31
C LYS A 47 7.00 -2.13 -4.67
N GLY A 48 5.85 -1.45 -4.84
CA GLY A 48 5.10 -1.45 -6.11
C GLY A 48 5.84 -0.81 -7.28
N LEU A 49 6.74 0.14 -7.01
CA LEU A 49 7.58 0.81 -8.02
C LEU A 49 8.86 0.05 -8.39
N LYS A 50 9.26 -0.96 -7.61
CA LYS A 50 10.40 -1.83 -7.95
C LYS A 50 9.94 -2.85 -8.99
N VAL A 51 10.26 -2.57 -10.25
CA VAL A 51 10.24 -3.51 -11.39
C VAL A 51 11.49 -4.38 -11.41
#